data_AF-A0A658K2J5-F1
#
_entry.id   AF-A0A658K2J5-F1
#
_cell.length_a   1.000
_cell.length_b   1.000
_cell.length_c   1.000
_cell.angle_alpha   90.00
_cell.angle_beta   90.00
_cell.angle_gamma   90.00
#
_symmetry.space_group_name_H-M   'P 1'
#
loop_
_entity.id
_entity.type
_entity.pdbx_description
1 polymer ?
#
loop_
_entity_poly.entity_id
_entity_poly.type
_entity_poly.pdbx_seq_one_letter_code
_entity_poly.pdbx_strand_id
1 'polypeptide(L)'
;MAPGKRSCPYHFHHVQEEMFVIVEGEGSLRVAGEMLPIRTGDVLFIPAGADYPHQIINTSQAPLKYLSISTRETPEVCEYPDSGKYQAMVSVQGTRVFTANQRTTENLDYWEGEP
;
A
#
# COMPACT_ATOMS: atom_id res chain seq x y z
N MET A 1 -14.43 -5.47 3.31
CA MET A 1 -14.16 -4.23 4.07
C MET A 1 -15.47 -3.65 4.59
N ALA A 2 -15.61 -3.47 5.91
CA ALA A 2 -16.82 -2.89 6.51
C ALA A 2 -16.97 -1.37 6.23
N PRO A 3 -18.17 -0.79 6.36
CA PRO A 3 -18.40 0.65 6.20
C PRO A 3 -17.44 1.52 7.03
N GLY A 4 -16.96 2.61 6.44
CA GLY A 4 -16.05 3.57 7.07
C GLY A 4 -14.62 3.06 7.33
N LYS A 5 -14.28 1.83 6.91
CA LYS A 5 -12.95 1.24 7.10
C LYS A 5 -12.03 1.48 5.90
N ARG A 6 -10.75 1.22 6.15
CA ARG A 6 -9.62 1.20 5.22
C ARG A 6 -8.91 -0.14 5.43
N SER A 7 -8.40 -0.76 4.37
CA SER A 7 -7.66 -2.04 4.47
C SER A 7 -6.22 -1.84 4.94
N CYS A 8 -5.57 -0.81 4.45
CA CYS A 8 -4.19 -0.44 4.72
C CYS A 8 -4.06 1.08 4.85
N PRO A 9 -2.96 1.60 5.43
CA PRO A 9 -2.66 3.03 5.40
C PRO A 9 -2.45 3.53 3.95
N TYR A 10 -2.45 4.85 3.76
CA TYR A 10 -2.11 5.44 2.47
C TYR A 10 -0.64 5.16 2.18
N HIS A 11 -0.35 4.51 1.05
CA HIS A 11 0.97 3.94 0.81
C HIS A 11 1.33 3.86 -0.67
N PHE A 12 2.62 3.78 -0.96
CA PHE A 12 3.13 3.34 -2.26
C PHE A 12 4.21 2.30 -2.07
N HIS A 13 4.37 1.47 -3.09
CA HIS A 13 5.43 0.47 -3.19
C HIS A 13 6.56 1.01 -4.05
N HIS A 14 7.80 0.78 -3.68
CA HIS A 14 8.94 1.19 -4.51
C HIS A 14 9.17 0.22 -5.68
N VAL A 15 8.82 -1.06 -5.51
CA VAL A 15 9.11 -2.10 -6.51
C VAL A 15 7.87 -2.89 -6.93
N GLN A 16 6.95 -3.18 -6.01
CA GLN A 16 5.74 -3.95 -6.32
C GLN A 16 4.69 -3.11 -7.02
N GLU A 17 4.05 -3.71 -8.02
CA GLU A 17 2.80 -3.22 -8.59
C GLU A 17 1.64 -3.88 -7.86
N GLU A 18 0.49 -3.20 -7.81
CA GLU A 18 -0.75 -3.76 -7.28
C GLU A 18 -1.91 -3.60 -8.27
N MET A 19 -2.80 -4.58 -8.25
CA MET A 19 -4.06 -4.54 -8.98
C MET A 19 -5.20 -4.92 -8.03
N PHE A 20 -6.31 -4.19 -8.14
CA PHE A 20 -7.52 -4.46 -7.39
C PHE A 20 -8.69 -4.71 -8.34
N VAL A 21 -9.53 -5.68 -8.00
CA VAL A 21 -10.78 -5.95 -8.72
C VAL A 21 -11.93 -5.83 -7.75
N ILE A 22 -12.85 -4.90 -7.98
CA ILE A 22 -14.01 -4.71 -7.10
C ILE A 22 -15.07 -5.74 -7.44
N VAL A 23 -15.31 -6.66 -6.51
CA VAL A 23 -16.20 -7.81 -6.71
C VAL A 23 -17.63 -7.50 -6.27
N GLU A 24 -17.80 -6.68 -5.23
CA GLU A 24 -19.13 -6.33 -4.70
C GLU A 24 -19.07 -5.02 -3.90
N GLY A 25 -20.08 -4.16 -4.08
CA GLY A 25 -20.21 -2.89 -3.38
C GLY A 25 -19.54 -1.72 -4.10
N GLU A 26 -19.38 -0.62 -3.37
CA GLU A 26 -18.81 0.65 -3.84
C GLU A 26 -17.98 1.33 -2.73
N GLY A 27 -17.14 2.28 -3.12
CA GLY A 27 -16.32 3.05 -2.19
C GLY A 27 -15.52 4.12 -2.92
N SER A 28 -14.35 4.43 -2.39
CA SER A 28 -13.44 5.38 -3.03
C SER A 28 -11.99 4.88 -3.00
N LEU A 29 -11.28 5.08 -4.10
CA LEU A 29 -9.83 5.00 -4.17
C LEU A 29 -9.27 6.40 -3.91
N ARG A 30 -8.49 6.56 -2.85
CA ARG A 30 -7.56 7.69 -2.74
C ARG A 30 -6.33 7.32 -3.53
N VAL A 31 -5.92 8.10 -4.53
CA VAL A 31 -4.70 7.85 -5.33
C VAL A 31 -4.08 9.16 -5.78
N ALA A 32 -2.76 9.31 -5.65
CA ALA A 32 -2.03 10.52 -6.05
C ALA A 32 -2.66 11.84 -5.55
N GLY A 33 -3.21 11.84 -4.32
CA GLY A 33 -3.93 12.99 -3.74
C GLY A 33 -5.38 13.17 -4.19
N GLU A 34 -5.85 12.42 -5.18
CA GLU A 34 -7.22 12.45 -5.68
C GLU A 34 -8.11 11.41 -5.00
N MET A 35 -9.42 11.64 -5.06
CA MET A 35 -10.46 10.73 -4.56
C MET A 35 -11.36 10.30 -5.73
N LEU A 36 -11.22 9.06 -6.16
CA LEU A 36 -11.96 8.50 -7.29
C LEU A 36 -13.03 7.52 -6.79
N PRO A 37 -14.28 7.58 -7.31
CA PRO A 37 -15.30 6.59 -6.96
C PRO A 37 -14.94 5.24 -7.59
N ILE A 38 -15.21 4.16 -6.86
CA ILE A 38 -15.00 2.78 -7.31
C ILE A 38 -16.25 1.95 -7.02
N ARG A 39 -16.56 1.00 -7.90
CA ARG A 39 -17.75 0.15 -7.80
C ARG A 39 -17.51 -1.22 -8.39
N THR A 40 -18.45 -2.12 -8.14
CA THR A 40 -18.46 -3.49 -8.67
C THR A 40 -18.17 -3.52 -10.16
N GLY A 41 -17.19 -4.34 -10.57
CA GLY A 41 -16.74 -4.48 -11.94
C GLY A 41 -15.54 -3.60 -12.30
N ASP A 42 -15.19 -2.59 -11.49
CA ASP A 42 -14.00 -1.78 -11.72
C ASP A 42 -12.72 -2.59 -11.48
N VAL A 43 -11.72 -2.35 -12.32
CA VAL A 43 -10.37 -2.89 -12.21
C VAL A 43 -9.40 -1.73 -12.08
N LEU A 44 -8.59 -1.75 -11.03
CA LEU A 44 -7.68 -0.68 -10.67
C LEU A 44 -6.26 -1.21 -10.78
N PHE A 45 -5.42 -0.56 -11.58
CA PHE A 45 -4.00 -0.87 -11.67
C PHE A 45 -3.20 0.27 -11.03
N ILE A 46 -2.28 -0.10 -10.14
CA ILE A 46 -1.39 0.82 -9.44
C ILE A 46 0.06 0.44 -9.75
N PRO A 47 0.77 1.28 -10.54
CA PRO A 47 2.20 1.11 -10.75
C PRO A 47 3.00 1.30 -9.45
N ALA A 48 4.21 0.76 -9.43
CA ALA A 48 5.19 1.11 -8.41
C ALA A 48 5.62 2.58 -8.52
N GLY A 49 6.04 3.17 -7.40
CA GLY A 49 6.65 4.49 -7.33
C GLY A 49 5.84 5.53 -6.54
N ALA A 50 6.53 6.61 -6.19
CA ALA A 50 6.02 7.68 -5.33
C ALA A 50 4.93 8.55 -5.96
N ASP A 51 4.69 8.40 -7.28
CA ASP A 51 3.65 9.14 -8.00
C ASP A 51 2.25 8.52 -7.78
N TYR A 52 2.17 7.25 -7.34
CA TYR A 52 0.92 6.52 -7.19
C TYR A 52 0.63 6.01 -5.76
N PRO A 53 0.79 6.84 -4.70
CA PRO A 53 0.36 6.44 -3.37
C PRO A 53 -1.15 6.29 -3.34
N HIS A 54 -1.62 5.21 -2.73
CA HIS A 54 -3.01 4.80 -2.83
C HIS A 54 -3.57 4.17 -1.55
N GLN A 55 -4.90 4.18 -1.46
CA GLN A 55 -5.68 3.57 -0.38
C GLN A 55 -7.14 3.38 -0.80
N ILE A 56 -7.68 2.17 -0.60
CA ILE A 56 -9.12 1.93 -0.75
C ILE A 56 -9.84 2.25 0.57
N ILE A 57 -10.91 3.03 0.45
CA ILE A 57 -11.76 3.47 1.55
C ILE A 57 -13.20 3.03 1.26
N ASN A 58 -13.82 2.30 2.18
CA ASN A 58 -15.25 2.04 2.07
C ASN A 58 -16.03 3.26 2.59
N THR A 59 -16.44 4.13 1.68
CA THR A 59 -17.22 5.34 1.94
C THR A 59 -18.74 5.10 1.92
N SER A 60 -19.18 3.87 1.64
CA SER A 60 -20.59 3.49 1.59
C SER A 60 -21.12 3.03 2.97
N GLN A 61 -22.42 2.70 3.03
CA GLN A 61 -23.08 2.11 4.21
C GLN A 61 -23.15 0.58 4.16
N ALA A 62 -22.61 -0.05 3.12
CA ALA A 62 -22.61 -1.51 2.94
C ALA A 62 -21.17 -2.07 2.87
N PRO A 63 -20.95 -3.37 3.04
CA PRO A 63 -19.62 -3.96 2.86
C PRO A 63 -19.11 -3.84 1.42
N LEU A 64 -17.81 -3.54 1.27
CA LEU A 64 -17.06 -3.55 0.01
C LEU A 64 -16.19 -4.81 -0.07
N LYS A 65 -16.26 -5.58 -1.15
CA LYS A 65 -15.42 -6.76 -1.40
C LYS A 65 -14.59 -6.55 -2.66
N TYR A 66 -13.31 -6.87 -2.58
CA TYR A 66 -12.39 -6.75 -3.70
C TYR A 66 -11.28 -7.80 -3.59
N LEU A 67 -10.67 -8.14 -4.72
CA LEU A 67 -9.44 -8.93 -4.79
C LEU A 67 -8.25 -7.97 -4.81
N SER A 68 -7.18 -8.33 -4.10
CA SER A 68 -5.90 -7.62 -4.07
C SER A 68 -4.85 -8.53 -4.68
N ILE A 69 -4.16 -8.07 -5.71
CA ILE A 69 -3.18 -8.85 -6.47
C ILE A 69 -1.90 -8.01 -6.54
N SER A 70 -0.76 -8.62 -6.27
CA SER A 70 0.55 -7.95 -6.25
C SER A 70 1.63 -8.86 -6.85
N THR A 71 2.66 -8.27 -7.43
CA THR A 71 3.83 -8.99 -7.97
C THR A 71 4.67 -9.65 -6.87
N ARG A 72 4.56 -9.21 -5.61
CA ARG A 72 5.26 -9.77 -4.43
C ARG A 72 6.80 -9.80 -4.55
N GLU A 73 7.38 -8.82 -5.24
CA GLU A 73 8.83 -8.64 -5.38
C GLU A 73 9.55 -8.53 -4.02
N THR A 74 10.82 -8.94 -3.96
CA THR A 74 11.64 -8.86 -2.75
C THR A 74 13.10 -8.56 -3.10
N PRO A 75 13.77 -7.61 -2.42
CA PRO A 75 13.29 -6.80 -1.28
C PRO A 75 12.25 -5.74 -1.68
N GLU A 76 11.50 -5.24 -0.70
CA GLU A 76 10.51 -4.17 -0.90
C GLU A 76 10.65 -3.10 0.20
N VAL A 77 10.40 -1.85 -0.18
CA VAL A 77 10.16 -0.72 0.73
C VAL A 77 8.78 -0.15 0.41
N CYS A 78 7.89 -0.18 1.39
CA CYS A 78 6.56 0.43 1.28
C CYS A 78 6.52 1.70 2.13
N GLU A 79 6.24 2.85 1.52
CA GLU A 79 6.19 4.14 2.22
C GLU A 79 4.76 4.57 2.50
N TYR A 80 4.57 5.27 3.61
CA TYR A 80 3.28 5.70 4.15
C TYR A 80 3.24 7.22 4.33
N PRO A 81 2.90 8.00 3.27
CA PRO A 81 3.03 9.46 3.28
C PRO A 81 2.33 10.15 4.45
N ASP A 82 1.10 9.76 4.80
CA ASP A 82 0.33 10.39 5.88
C ASP A 82 1.02 10.27 7.26
N SER A 83 1.82 9.23 7.47
CA SER A 83 2.48 8.97 8.76
C SER A 83 3.97 9.28 8.77
N GLY A 84 4.55 9.60 7.61
CA GLY A 84 6.00 9.80 7.44
C GLY A 84 6.82 8.57 7.80
N LYS A 85 6.31 7.38 7.50
CA LYS A 85 6.95 6.09 7.81
C LYS A 85 7.21 5.28 6.57
N TYR A 86 8.12 4.33 6.68
CA TYR A 86 8.29 3.25 5.70
C TYR A 86 8.36 1.90 6.40
N GLN A 87 8.06 0.84 5.64
CA GLN A 87 8.26 -0.55 6.00
C GLN A 87 9.21 -1.19 4.98
N ALA A 88 10.43 -1.54 5.41
CA ALA A 88 11.39 -2.30 4.62
C ALA A 88 11.22 -3.79 4.91
N MET A 89 11.23 -4.62 3.87
CA MET A 89 10.92 -6.03 3.99
C MET A 89 11.74 -6.91 3.05
N VAL A 90 12.15 -8.08 3.53
CA VAL A 90 12.78 -9.13 2.72
C VAL A 90 12.05 -10.45 2.93
N SER A 91 11.76 -11.13 1.83
CA SER A 91 11.22 -12.48 1.81
C SER A 91 12.18 -13.44 1.12
N VAL A 92 12.30 -14.66 1.64
CA VAL A 92 13.07 -15.76 1.05
C VAL A 92 12.14 -16.95 0.89
N GLN A 93 12.05 -17.48 -0.34
CA GLN A 93 11.12 -18.58 -0.67
C GLN A 93 9.68 -18.31 -0.20
N GLY A 94 9.22 -17.06 -0.35
CA GLY A 94 7.87 -16.62 0.06
C GLY A 94 7.69 -16.37 1.57
N THR A 95 8.69 -16.68 2.40
CA THR A 95 8.65 -16.45 3.85
C THR A 95 9.27 -15.09 4.17
N ARG A 96 8.58 -14.25 4.94
CA ARG A 96 9.12 -12.97 5.41
C ARG A 96 10.22 -13.24 6.44
N VAL A 97 11.46 -12.86 6.13
CA VAL A 97 12.62 -13.07 7.00
C VAL A 97 13.15 -11.77 7.63
N PHE A 98 12.76 -10.62 7.09
CA PHE A 98 13.11 -9.31 7.62
C PHE A 98 11.94 -8.33 7.46
N THR A 99 11.67 -7.55 8.51
CA THR A 99 10.74 -6.42 8.50
C THR A 99 11.27 -5.33 9.43
N ALA A 100 11.37 -4.10 8.95
CA ALA A 100 11.66 -2.93 9.77
C ALA A 100 10.65 -1.81 9.45
N ASN A 101 10.17 -1.12 10.49
CA ASN A 101 9.30 0.05 10.35
C ASN A 101 9.97 1.25 11.00
N GLN A 102 10.23 2.32 10.25
CA GLN A 102 10.90 3.52 10.75
C GLN A 102 10.27 4.80 10.18
N ARG A 103 10.57 5.94 10.79
CA ARG A 103 10.27 7.24 10.17
C ARG A 103 11.28 7.53 9.07
N THR A 104 10.84 8.19 8.00
CA THR A 104 11.74 8.58 6.89
C THR A 104 12.82 9.58 7.31
N THR A 105 12.62 10.27 8.45
CA THR A 105 13.56 11.24 9.03
C THR A 105 14.54 10.63 10.04
N GLU A 106 14.31 9.40 10.49
CA GLU A 106 15.16 8.73 11.48
C GLU A 106 16.16 7.85 10.72
N ASN A 107 17.27 8.44 10.28
CA ASN A 107 18.36 7.74 9.63
C ASN A 107 19.61 7.77 10.51
N LEU A 108 20.34 6.66 10.51
CA LEU A 108 21.68 6.60 11.08
C LEU A 108 22.69 7.02 10.01
N ASP A 109 23.83 7.57 10.43
CA ASP A 109 24.93 7.75 9.50
C ASP A 109 25.39 6.38 8.96
N TYR A 110 25.80 6.33 7.69
CA TYR A 110 26.18 5.08 7.04
C TYR A 110 27.35 4.37 7.73
N TRP A 111 28.25 5.11 8.38
CA TRP A 111 29.39 4.59 9.13
C TRP A 111 29.16 4.58 10.65
N GLU A 112 27.96 4.92 11.13
CA GLU A 112 27.68 4.92 12.56
C GLU A 112 27.85 3.53 13.16
N GLY A 113 28.83 3.38 14.06
CA GLY A 113 29.13 2.10 14.72
C GLY A 113 29.97 1.11 13.90
N GLU A 114 30.39 1.49 12.69
CA GLU A 114 31.27 0.70 11.83
C GLU A 114 32.77 1.09 12.04
N PRO A 115 33.72 0.17 11.78
CA PRO A 115 35.16 0.37 12.03
C PRO A 115 35.85 1.34 11.07
#